data_AF-A0A2G6P484-F1
#
_entry.id   AF-A0A2G6P484-F1
#
_cell.length_a   1.000
_cell.length_b   1.000
_cell.length_c   1.000
_cell.angle_alpha   90.00
_cell.angle_beta   90.00
_cell.angle_gamma   90.00
#
_symmetry.space_group_name_H-M   'P 1'
#
loop_
_entity.id
_entity.type
_entity.pdbx_description
1 polymer ?
#
loop_
_entity_poly.entity_id
_entity_poly.type
_entity_poly.pdbx_seq_one_letter_code
_entity_poly.pdbx_strand_id
1 'polypeptide(L)'
;MNEQRIETNESPQIMIAECVGNVMVKSWRQTAVSIQGAAFTTEQNGLMRITSQDDLFLAVPEQSSISLGIVSGDVVIKHIRGGITGDDLQGDVTLNNVDAVQIDRVGQTLSAADLNGTLNVQHIAGSVALQRISEVKLGTVKGNAMLAYTNGTVDLQMVAGNLSLKSINGDVAVATASRDVLLQNMGGHNNLPAVQGDVWLVGSLRAGEQTFVAEGTIFVYWPEEAPLRLFATAPQIDNLLPLDYENKNEAGKQVILTGHIEEGKTSLTLKSAQRIALKALGLEAPQFSPNEFVVPQEPAGELEQQVQTAVHAVLAESATLERLEERLVTAVTAALTDIKIPEPESTPTAPDPAAAVSKPPPELYIVESTESRTHILALLRDGLISIAQADLLLEALAS
;
A
#
# COMPACT_ATOMS: atom_id res chain seq x y z
N MET A 1 -30.38 26.77 -24.34
CA MET A 1 -30.56 26.43 -22.91
C MET A 1 -31.81 27.16 -22.45
N ASN A 2 -32.85 26.40 -22.15
CA ASN A 2 -34.14 26.92 -21.72
C ASN A 2 -34.13 26.95 -20.19
N GLU A 3 -34.76 27.96 -19.60
CA GLU A 3 -34.99 28.06 -18.16
C GLU A 3 -36.49 28.14 -17.89
N GLN A 4 -36.98 27.29 -16.99
CA GLN A 4 -38.35 27.34 -16.49
C GLN A 4 -38.31 27.44 -14.97
N ARG A 5 -38.95 28.50 -14.45
CA ARG A 5 -39.16 28.70 -13.02
C ARG A 5 -40.62 28.38 -12.67
N ILE A 6 -40.81 27.59 -11.63
CA ILE A 6 -42.12 27.20 -11.12
C ILE A 6 -42.15 27.54 -9.63
N GLU A 7 -43.11 28.35 -9.19
CA GLU A 7 -43.31 28.63 -7.76
C GLU A 7 -43.90 27.38 -7.07
N THR A 8 -43.39 27.04 -5.89
CA THR A 8 -43.74 25.83 -5.14
C THR A 8 -43.95 26.14 -3.64
N ASN A 9 -44.17 25.10 -2.84
CA ASN A 9 -44.01 25.18 -1.39
C ASN A 9 -42.52 25.07 -0.99
N GLU A 10 -42.25 25.05 0.31
CA GLU A 10 -40.90 24.86 0.89
C GLU A 10 -40.36 23.43 0.74
N SER A 11 -41.24 22.44 0.56
CA SER A 11 -40.93 21.01 0.46
C SER A 11 -41.59 20.35 -0.76
N PRO A 12 -41.19 20.72 -1.99
CA PRO A 12 -41.75 20.13 -3.19
C PRO A 12 -41.29 18.67 -3.37
N GLN A 13 -42.15 17.86 -3.97
CA GLN A 13 -41.79 16.53 -4.45
C GLN A 13 -41.49 16.61 -5.94
N ILE A 14 -40.28 16.20 -6.32
CA ILE A 14 -39.73 16.31 -7.67
C ILE A 14 -39.33 14.92 -8.14
N MET A 15 -39.92 14.46 -9.25
CA MET A 15 -39.61 13.19 -9.88
C MET A 15 -38.96 13.42 -11.24
N ILE A 16 -37.66 13.16 -11.35
CA ILE A 16 -36.96 13.10 -12.62
C ILE A 16 -37.13 11.68 -13.14
N ALA A 17 -38.13 11.47 -14.01
CA ALA A 17 -38.52 10.13 -14.42
C ALA A 17 -37.50 9.47 -15.36
N GLU A 18 -36.94 10.27 -16.28
CA GLU A 18 -35.90 9.83 -17.21
C GLU A 18 -35.00 11.03 -17.58
N CYS A 19 -33.68 10.85 -17.51
CA CYS A 19 -32.70 11.82 -17.98
C CYS A 19 -31.56 11.12 -18.72
N VAL A 20 -31.38 11.44 -20.01
CA VAL A 20 -30.29 10.88 -20.82
C VAL A 20 -28.94 11.54 -20.49
N GLY A 21 -28.95 12.84 -20.16
CA GLY A 21 -27.77 13.58 -19.75
C GLY A 21 -27.50 13.52 -18.24
N ASN A 22 -26.62 14.41 -17.79
CA ASN A 22 -26.24 14.59 -16.39
C ASN A 22 -27.34 15.34 -15.61
N VAL A 23 -27.52 15.00 -14.33
CA VAL A 23 -28.46 15.66 -13.42
C VAL A 23 -27.71 16.36 -12.31
N MET A 24 -27.81 17.69 -12.23
CA MET A 24 -27.29 18.46 -11.11
C MET A 24 -28.41 19.11 -10.31
N VAL A 25 -28.60 18.69 -9.06
CA VAL A 25 -29.55 19.31 -8.12
C VAL A 25 -28.79 20.07 -7.02
N LYS A 26 -29.17 21.32 -6.79
CA LYS A 26 -28.66 22.14 -5.70
C LYS A 26 -29.81 22.80 -4.96
N SER A 27 -29.67 22.97 -3.65
CA SER A 27 -30.64 23.80 -2.92
C SER A 27 -30.40 25.29 -3.10
N TRP A 28 -31.46 26.07 -2.90
CA TRP A 28 -31.43 27.52 -2.77
C TRP A 28 -32.49 28.02 -1.78
N ARG A 29 -32.45 29.32 -1.46
CA ARG A 29 -33.32 29.96 -0.44
C ARG A 29 -34.67 30.44 -0.97
N GLN A 30 -35.14 29.94 -2.12
CA GLN A 30 -36.40 30.37 -2.73
C GLN A 30 -37.41 29.24 -2.71
N THR A 31 -38.68 29.55 -2.48
CA THR A 31 -39.83 28.64 -2.53
C THR A 31 -40.28 28.38 -3.96
N ALA A 32 -39.33 28.09 -4.83
CA ALA A 32 -39.53 27.86 -6.25
C ALA A 32 -38.56 26.79 -6.72
N VAL A 33 -38.87 26.12 -7.83
CA VAL A 33 -37.95 25.25 -8.55
C VAL A 33 -37.56 25.97 -9.83
N SER A 34 -36.27 26.20 -10.05
CA SER A 34 -35.74 26.54 -11.39
C SER A 34 -35.18 25.29 -12.04
N ILE A 35 -35.58 25.06 -13.29
CA ILE A 35 -35.15 23.97 -14.15
C ILE A 35 -34.44 24.59 -15.35
N GLN A 36 -33.19 24.21 -15.59
CA GLN A 36 -32.41 24.65 -16.73
C GLN A 36 -31.92 23.44 -17.53
N GLY A 37 -32.13 23.44 -18.84
CA GLY A 37 -31.74 22.34 -19.74
C GLY A 37 -32.02 22.67 -21.20
N ALA A 38 -31.55 21.85 -22.15
CA ALA A 38 -31.81 22.08 -23.57
C ALA A 38 -33.17 21.53 -24.02
N ALA A 39 -33.50 20.29 -23.62
CA ALA A 39 -34.66 19.54 -24.09
C ALA A 39 -35.31 18.77 -22.93
N PHE A 40 -36.09 19.48 -22.11
CA PHE A 40 -36.87 18.90 -21.01
C PHE A 40 -38.38 19.16 -21.15
N THR A 41 -39.17 18.28 -20.55
CA THR A 41 -40.62 18.41 -20.39
C THR A 41 -40.96 18.34 -18.91
N THR A 42 -41.93 19.16 -18.47
CA THR A 42 -42.35 19.24 -17.07
C THR A 42 -43.87 19.11 -16.98
N GLU A 43 -44.35 18.16 -16.18
CA GLU A 43 -45.76 17.99 -15.84
C GLU A 43 -45.99 18.30 -14.36
N GLN A 44 -47.02 19.08 -14.04
CA GLN A 44 -47.32 19.53 -12.67
C GLN A 44 -48.73 19.10 -12.24
N ASN A 45 -48.92 17.79 -12.08
CA ASN A 45 -50.17 17.19 -11.59
C ASN A 45 -50.04 16.81 -10.11
N GLY A 46 -49.70 17.79 -9.27
CA GLY A 46 -49.41 17.62 -7.84
C GLY A 46 -47.97 17.16 -7.55
N LEU A 47 -47.50 16.13 -8.25
CA LEU A 47 -46.08 15.76 -8.33
C LEU A 47 -45.44 16.49 -9.52
N MET A 48 -44.25 17.07 -9.35
CA MET A 48 -43.49 17.67 -10.45
C MET A 48 -42.70 16.57 -11.18
N ARG A 49 -43.22 16.10 -12.31
CA ARG A 49 -42.55 15.10 -13.15
C ARG A 49 -41.72 15.79 -14.22
N ILE A 50 -40.45 15.44 -14.33
CA ILE A 50 -39.51 15.99 -15.32
C ILE A 50 -38.91 14.85 -16.14
N THR A 51 -38.84 15.02 -17.45
CA THR A 51 -38.12 14.13 -18.38
C THR A 51 -37.21 14.97 -19.27
N SER A 52 -35.94 14.56 -19.45
CA SER A 52 -34.94 15.29 -20.25
C SER A 52 -34.15 14.38 -21.19
N GLN A 53 -33.89 14.84 -22.41
CA GLN A 53 -33.00 14.16 -23.37
C GLN A 53 -31.55 14.67 -23.32
N ASP A 54 -31.27 15.64 -22.45
CA ASP A 54 -29.98 16.32 -22.32
C ASP A 54 -29.74 16.68 -20.83
N ASP A 55 -28.60 17.30 -20.53
CA ASP A 55 -28.21 17.73 -19.18
C ASP A 55 -29.29 18.63 -18.52
N LEU A 56 -29.50 18.39 -17.22
CA LEU A 56 -30.58 18.98 -16.44
C LEU A 56 -30.04 19.55 -15.12
N PHE A 57 -30.18 20.86 -14.94
CA PHE A 57 -29.78 21.58 -13.74
C PHE A 57 -31.02 22.06 -12.98
N LEU A 58 -31.14 21.70 -11.70
CA LEU A 58 -32.24 22.08 -10.84
C LEU A 58 -31.75 22.88 -9.64
N ALA A 59 -32.37 24.04 -9.41
CA ALA A 59 -32.28 24.79 -8.16
C ALA A 59 -33.61 24.63 -7.41
N VAL A 60 -33.58 24.05 -6.21
CA VAL A 60 -34.77 23.59 -5.47
C VAL A 60 -34.74 24.05 -4.00
N PRO A 61 -35.87 24.14 -3.28
CA PRO A 61 -35.85 24.41 -1.84
C PRO A 61 -35.04 23.37 -1.03
N GLU A 62 -34.45 23.75 0.12
CA GLU A 62 -33.67 22.82 0.96
C GLU A 62 -34.43 21.56 1.40
N GLN A 63 -35.75 21.64 1.61
CA GLN A 63 -36.60 20.53 2.07
C GLN A 63 -37.23 19.71 0.91
N SER A 64 -36.74 19.87 -0.31
CA SER A 64 -37.27 19.16 -1.49
C SER A 64 -36.98 17.66 -1.41
N SER A 65 -37.98 16.83 -1.68
CA SER A 65 -37.78 15.39 -1.88
C SER A 65 -37.56 15.10 -3.36
N ILE A 66 -36.50 14.34 -3.67
CA ILE A 66 -36.04 14.09 -5.04
C ILE A 66 -36.15 12.60 -5.32
N SER A 67 -36.89 12.25 -6.37
CA SER A 67 -36.96 10.89 -6.90
C SER A 67 -36.36 10.85 -8.30
N LEU A 68 -35.32 10.04 -8.48
CA LEU A 68 -34.69 9.77 -9.76
C LEU A 68 -35.16 8.40 -10.26
N GLY A 69 -35.77 8.35 -11.44
CA GLY A 69 -36.07 7.09 -12.12
C GLY A 69 -34.81 6.56 -12.81
N ILE A 70 -34.73 6.75 -14.13
CA ILE A 70 -33.56 6.38 -14.93
C ILE A 70 -32.72 7.62 -15.22
N VAL A 71 -31.43 7.60 -14.87
CA VAL A 71 -30.46 8.63 -15.28
C VAL A 71 -29.27 7.95 -15.94
N SER A 72 -29.02 8.25 -17.21
CA SER A 72 -27.93 7.63 -17.97
C SER A 72 -26.58 8.32 -17.76
N GLY A 73 -26.59 9.63 -17.46
CA GLY A 73 -25.40 10.41 -17.13
C GLY A 73 -25.08 10.45 -15.62
N ASP A 74 -24.22 11.38 -15.24
CA ASP A 74 -23.77 11.56 -13.86
C ASP A 74 -24.80 12.34 -13.01
N VAL A 75 -24.90 12.00 -11.73
CA VAL A 75 -25.82 12.61 -10.77
C VAL A 75 -25.04 13.38 -9.70
N VAL A 76 -25.33 14.66 -9.52
CA VAL A 76 -24.71 15.50 -8.51
C VAL A 76 -25.79 16.20 -7.67
N ILE A 77 -25.99 15.77 -6.42
CA ILE A 77 -26.96 16.38 -5.50
C ILE A 77 -26.24 17.04 -4.33
N LYS A 78 -26.54 18.33 -4.07
CA LYS A 78 -25.89 19.09 -2.99
C LYS A 78 -26.88 19.89 -2.14
N HIS A 79 -26.68 19.84 -0.81
CA HIS A 79 -27.39 20.65 0.20
C HIS A 79 -28.91 20.38 0.31
N ILE A 80 -29.35 19.13 0.15
CA ILE A 80 -30.76 18.71 0.18
C ILE A 80 -31.07 17.95 1.46
N ARG A 81 -32.00 18.46 2.28
CA ARG A 81 -32.47 17.82 3.52
C ARG A 81 -33.71 16.95 3.37
N GLY A 82 -34.42 17.07 2.24
CA GLY A 82 -35.47 16.11 1.90
C GLY A 82 -34.89 14.73 1.53
N GLY A 83 -35.76 13.72 1.51
CA GLY A 83 -35.35 12.37 1.11
C GLY A 83 -34.99 12.28 -0.37
N ILE A 84 -33.94 11.52 -0.68
CA ILE A 84 -33.49 11.24 -2.04
C ILE A 84 -33.74 9.76 -2.34
N THR A 85 -34.51 9.47 -3.38
CA THR A 85 -34.69 8.10 -3.91
C THR A 85 -34.13 7.99 -5.32
N GLY A 86 -33.54 6.85 -5.69
CA GLY A 86 -33.05 6.58 -7.04
C GLY A 86 -33.30 5.14 -7.48
N ASP A 87 -33.77 4.92 -8.70
CA ASP A 87 -33.97 3.56 -9.24
C ASP A 87 -32.72 3.10 -10.02
N ASP A 88 -32.38 3.78 -11.11
CA ASP A 88 -31.31 3.35 -12.04
C ASP A 88 -30.41 4.52 -12.46
N LEU A 89 -29.27 4.66 -11.79
CA LEU A 89 -28.31 5.74 -12.05
C LEU A 89 -27.06 5.13 -12.71
N GLN A 90 -26.92 5.27 -14.03
CA GLN A 90 -25.90 4.54 -14.80
C GLN A 90 -24.50 5.19 -14.74
N GLY A 91 -24.42 6.51 -14.52
CA GLY A 91 -23.17 7.25 -14.34
C GLY A 91 -22.60 7.22 -12.92
N ASP A 92 -21.72 8.17 -12.64
CA ASP A 92 -21.21 8.44 -11.28
C ASP A 92 -22.24 9.21 -10.45
N VAL A 93 -22.34 8.89 -9.16
CA VAL A 93 -23.28 9.52 -8.22
C VAL A 93 -22.50 10.25 -7.13
N THR A 94 -22.60 11.58 -7.09
CA THR A 94 -21.97 12.46 -6.10
C THR A 94 -23.01 13.13 -5.21
N LEU A 95 -22.96 12.85 -3.91
CA LEU A 95 -23.87 13.36 -2.90
C LEU A 95 -23.11 14.20 -1.87
N ASN A 96 -23.57 15.41 -1.57
CA ASN A 96 -22.89 16.26 -0.58
C ASN A 96 -23.85 17.07 0.30
N ASN A 97 -23.68 16.98 1.61
CA ASN A 97 -24.55 17.65 2.59
C ASN A 97 -26.03 17.28 2.34
N VAL A 98 -26.35 15.99 2.48
CA VAL A 98 -27.70 15.44 2.27
C VAL A 98 -28.16 14.62 3.48
N ASP A 99 -29.46 14.42 3.65
CA ASP A 99 -29.96 13.69 4.82
C ASP A 99 -30.14 12.18 4.55
N ALA A 100 -31.31 11.72 4.08
CA ALA A 100 -31.57 10.29 3.83
C ALA A 100 -31.54 9.96 2.32
N VAL A 101 -30.87 8.85 1.96
CA VAL A 101 -30.66 8.44 0.57
C VAL A 101 -30.95 6.95 0.40
N GLN A 102 -31.82 6.60 -0.55
CA GLN A 102 -32.06 5.22 -0.97
C GLN A 102 -31.92 5.09 -2.48
N ILE A 103 -30.97 4.29 -2.96
CA ILE A 103 -30.77 4.05 -4.39
C ILE A 103 -30.81 2.52 -4.65
N ASP A 104 -31.54 2.04 -5.65
CA ASP A 104 -31.45 0.62 -6.03
C ASP A 104 -30.10 0.36 -6.71
N ARG A 105 -29.77 1.10 -7.78
CA ARG A 105 -28.60 0.80 -8.60
C ARG A 105 -27.78 2.01 -9.03
N VAL A 106 -26.46 1.86 -8.88
CA VAL A 106 -25.40 2.77 -9.36
C VAL A 106 -24.49 2.02 -10.34
N GLY A 107 -24.40 2.52 -11.57
CA GLY A 107 -23.65 1.91 -12.68
C GLY A 107 -22.14 2.13 -12.61
N GLN A 108 -21.69 3.23 -12.02
CA GLN A 108 -20.27 3.51 -11.79
C GLN A 108 -19.98 3.79 -10.31
N THR A 109 -19.39 4.93 -9.98
CA THR A 109 -18.84 5.25 -8.66
C THR A 109 -19.89 5.95 -7.79
N LEU A 110 -19.97 5.57 -6.52
CA LEU A 110 -20.72 6.32 -5.51
C LEU A 110 -19.76 7.11 -4.62
N SER A 111 -19.89 8.43 -4.65
CA SER A 111 -19.17 9.36 -3.77
C SER A 111 -20.18 10.09 -2.89
N ALA A 112 -20.07 9.97 -1.56
CA ALA A 112 -20.90 10.75 -0.64
C ALA A 112 -20.10 11.36 0.50
N ALA A 113 -20.41 12.62 0.81
CA ALA A 113 -19.82 13.35 1.92
C ALA A 113 -20.88 14.12 2.71
N ASP A 114 -20.76 14.14 4.04
CA ASP A 114 -21.68 14.86 4.94
C ASP A 114 -23.13 14.37 4.81
N LEU A 115 -23.37 13.13 5.25
CA LEU A 115 -24.69 12.49 5.17
C LEU A 115 -25.25 12.21 6.58
N ASN A 116 -26.32 12.93 6.95
CA ASN A 116 -26.85 12.93 8.33
C ASN A 116 -27.85 11.79 8.60
N GLY A 117 -28.39 11.16 7.56
CA GLY A 117 -29.33 10.05 7.67
C GLY A 117 -28.69 8.69 7.34
N THR A 118 -29.53 7.79 6.84
CA THR A 118 -29.10 6.48 6.32
C THR A 118 -28.82 6.59 4.81
N LEU A 119 -27.68 6.05 4.39
CA LEU A 119 -27.38 5.74 2.99
C LEU A 119 -27.65 4.26 2.73
N ASN A 120 -28.67 3.96 1.92
CA ASN A 120 -29.01 2.60 1.50
C ASN A 120 -28.81 2.45 -0.02
N VAL A 121 -27.91 1.58 -0.46
CA VAL A 121 -27.72 1.29 -1.89
C VAL A 121 -27.60 -0.21 -2.16
N GLN A 122 -28.48 -0.77 -3.02
CA GLN A 122 -28.53 -2.22 -3.22
C GLN A 122 -27.42 -2.74 -4.14
N HIS A 123 -27.16 -2.07 -5.26
CA HIS A 123 -26.18 -2.52 -6.26
C HIS A 123 -25.28 -1.38 -6.76
N ILE A 124 -23.97 -1.56 -6.62
CA ILE A 124 -22.94 -0.61 -7.08
C ILE A 124 -21.95 -1.36 -7.95
N ALA A 125 -21.89 -1.02 -9.23
CA ALA A 125 -21.03 -1.69 -10.20
C ALA A 125 -19.60 -1.12 -10.27
N GLY A 126 -19.37 0.12 -9.82
CA GLY A 126 -18.06 0.71 -9.62
C GLY A 126 -17.60 0.68 -8.16
N SER A 127 -16.84 1.71 -7.77
CA SER A 127 -16.27 1.85 -6.41
C SER A 127 -17.10 2.79 -5.53
N VAL A 128 -16.80 2.80 -4.23
CA VAL A 128 -17.52 3.56 -3.20
C VAL A 128 -16.54 4.38 -2.38
N ALA A 129 -16.81 5.69 -2.23
CA ALA A 129 -16.05 6.61 -1.39
C ALA A 129 -17.01 7.40 -0.49
N LEU A 130 -16.98 7.12 0.81
CA LEU A 130 -17.93 7.64 1.79
C LEU A 130 -17.19 8.36 2.92
N GLN A 131 -17.58 9.60 3.22
CA GLN A 131 -16.95 10.41 4.26
C GLN A 131 -17.97 11.13 5.15
N ARG A 132 -17.83 11.05 6.48
CA ARG A 132 -18.76 11.70 7.43
C ARG A 132 -20.22 11.32 7.16
N ILE A 133 -20.48 10.02 7.21
CA ILE A 133 -21.81 9.42 7.03
C ILE A 133 -22.35 8.98 8.41
N SER A 134 -23.66 9.01 8.60
CA SER A 134 -24.26 8.55 9.87
C SER A 134 -24.50 7.04 9.85
N GLU A 135 -25.28 6.51 8.91
CA GLU A 135 -25.51 5.06 8.77
C GLU A 135 -25.32 4.63 7.30
N VAL A 136 -24.72 3.45 7.09
CA VAL A 136 -24.44 2.89 5.76
C VAL A 136 -24.99 1.47 5.63
N LYS A 137 -25.76 1.22 4.58
CA LYS A 137 -26.28 -0.10 4.17
C LYS A 137 -26.01 -0.30 2.69
N LEU A 138 -25.01 -1.11 2.32
CA LEU A 138 -24.71 -1.44 0.93
C LEU A 138 -24.92 -2.92 0.66
N GLY A 139 -25.64 -3.26 -0.41
CA GLY A 139 -25.80 -4.64 -0.86
C GLY A 139 -24.53 -5.16 -1.50
N THR A 140 -24.43 -5.05 -2.83
CA THR A 140 -23.25 -5.52 -3.59
C THR A 140 -22.43 -4.35 -4.11
N VAL A 141 -21.14 -4.30 -3.76
CA VAL A 141 -20.13 -3.40 -4.34
C VAL A 141 -19.15 -4.23 -5.17
N LYS A 142 -19.11 -4.02 -6.48
CA LYS A 142 -18.18 -4.74 -7.38
C LYS A 142 -16.76 -4.17 -7.38
N GLY A 143 -16.61 -2.86 -7.16
CA GLY A 143 -15.31 -2.19 -7.03
C GLY A 143 -14.79 -2.19 -5.58
N ASN A 144 -13.91 -1.22 -5.30
CA ASN A 144 -13.38 -1.00 -3.96
C ASN A 144 -14.37 -0.19 -3.11
N ALA A 145 -14.34 -0.33 -1.79
CA ALA A 145 -15.14 0.47 -0.87
C ALA A 145 -14.25 1.16 0.18
N MET A 146 -14.37 2.48 0.30
CA MET A 146 -13.70 3.29 1.32
C MET A 146 -14.74 4.05 2.14
N LEU A 147 -14.78 3.81 3.45
CA LEU A 147 -15.63 4.52 4.41
C LEU A 147 -14.75 5.18 5.47
N ALA A 148 -14.93 6.48 5.68
CA ALA A 148 -14.16 7.26 6.66
C ALA A 148 -15.06 8.13 7.53
N TYR A 149 -14.85 8.08 8.85
CA TYR A 149 -15.55 8.89 9.85
C TYR A 149 -17.07 8.63 9.88
N THR A 150 -17.48 7.36 9.99
CA THR A 150 -18.89 6.98 10.11
C THR A 150 -19.30 6.89 11.57
N ASN A 151 -20.42 7.49 11.97
CA ASN A 151 -20.84 7.61 13.39
C ASN A 151 -21.95 6.65 13.84
N GLY A 152 -22.32 5.70 12.98
CA GLY A 152 -23.37 4.70 13.23
C GLY A 152 -23.05 3.39 12.52
N THR A 153 -24.05 2.54 12.32
CA THR A 153 -23.84 1.18 11.84
C THR A 153 -23.45 1.12 10.36
N VAL A 154 -22.58 0.18 10.03
CA VAL A 154 -22.14 -0.14 8.67
C VAL A 154 -22.51 -1.59 8.37
N ASP A 155 -23.42 -1.80 7.42
CA ASP A 155 -23.83 -3.11 6.91
C ASP A 155 -23.44 -3.21 5.42
N LEU A 156 -22.55 -4.15 5.11
CA LEU A 156 -22.05 -4.43 3.76
C LEU A 156 -22.28 -5.91 3.44
N GLN A 157 -23.15 -6.23 2.49
CA GLN A 157 -23.46 -7.64 2.18
C GLN A 157 -22.33 -8.29 1.36
N MET A 158 -21.80 -7.61 0.34
CA MET A 158 -20.69 -8.12 -0.47
C MET A 158 -19.82 -6.98 -1.02
N VAL A 159 -18.51 -7.07 -0.79
CA VAL A 159 -17.49 -6.22 -1.43
C VAL A 159 -16.52 -7.11 -2.21
N ALA A 160 -16.49 -6.96 -3.54
CA ALA A 160 -15.63 -7.77 -4.41
C ALA A 160 -14.22 -7.18 -4.59
N GLY A 161 -14.07 -5.86 -4.46
CA GLY A 161 -12.78 -5.17 -4.39
C GLY A 161 -12.22 -5.10 -2.96
N ASN A 162 -11.23 -4.22 -2.78
CA ASN A 162 -10.62 -3.98 -1.48
C ASN A 162 -11.54 -3.10 -0.61
N LEU A 163 -11.60 -3.39 0.68
CA LEU A 163 -12.40 -2.65 1.67
C LEU A 163 -11.50 -1.85 2.62
N SER A 164 -11.79 -0.58 2.83
CA SER A 164 -11.08 0.30 3.77
C SER A 164 -12.07 1.00 4.67
N LEU A 165 -12.07 0.63 5.95
CA LEU A 165 -12.92 1.21 6.99
C LEU A 165 -12.02 2.00 7.97
N LYS A 166 -12.31 3.29 8.13
CA LYS A 166 -11.49 4.18 8.97
C LYS A 166 -12.34 5.02 9.92
N SER A 167 -12.03 4.96 11.21
CA SER A 167 -12.68 5.73 12.27
C SER A 167 -14.21 5.53 12.25
N ILE A 168 -14.65 4.27 12.37
CA ILE A 168 -16.07 3.90 12.38
C ILE A 168 -16.52 3.76 13.83
N ASN A 169 -17.40 4.65 14.29
CA ASN A 169 -17.94 4.68 15.65
C ASN A 169 -19.35 4.06 15.72
N GLY A 170 -19.44 2.79 15.33
CA GLY A 170 -20.68 2.02 15.32
C GLY A 170 -20.40 0.55 15.03
N ASP A 171 -21.42 -0.30 15.10
CA ASP A 171 -21.27 -1.72 14.79
C ASP A 171 -21.10 -1.94 13.28
N VAL A 172 -20.22 -2.89 12.92
CA VAL A 172 -19.82 -3.17 11.55
C VAL A 172 -20.10 -4.63 11.21
N ALA A 173 -20.91 -4.85 10.17
CA ALA A 173 -21.17 -6.16 9.60
C ALA A 173 -20.72 -6.17 8.12
N VAL A 174 -19.83 -7.08 7.76
CA VAL A 174 -19.40 -7.30 6.38
C VAL A 174 -19.55 -8.78 6.06
N ALA A 175 -20.63 -9.17 5.37
CA ALA A 175 -20.95 -10.59 5.23
C ALA A 175 -19.96 -11.34 4.31
N THR A 176 -19.44 -10.69 3.25
CA THR A 176 -18.34 -11.20 2.42
C THR A 176 -17.43 -10.07 1.93
N ALA A 177 -16.11 -10.25 2.08
CA ALA A 177 -15.08 -9.46 1.39
C ALA A 177 -14.17 -10.38 0.56
N SER A 178 -14.14 -10.21 -0.76
CA SER A 178 -13.37 -11.08 -1.67
C SER A 178 -11.89 -10.74 -1.81
N ARG A 179 -11.47 -9.62 -1.21
CA ARG A 179 -10.08 -9.15 -1.22
C ARG A 179 -9.72 -8.55 0.14
N ASP A 180 -8.63 -7.81 0.14
CA ASP A 180 -8.00 -7.11 1.24
C ASP A 180 -8.95 -6.20 2.02
N VAL A 181 -8.88 -6.28 3.35
CA VAL A 181 -9.67 -5.46 4.27
C VAL A 181 -8.75 -4.69 5.22
N LEU A 182 -8.78 -3.35 5.15
CA LEU A 182 -8.16 -2.46 6.11
C LEU A 182 -9.22 -1.97 7.12
N LEU A 183 -8.95 -2.20 8.40
CA LEU A 183 -9.75 -1.77 9.55
C LEU A 183 -8.89 -0.85 10.42
N GLN A 184 -9.15 0.46 10.39
CA GLN A 184 -8.42 1.45 11.19
C GLN A 184 -9.35 2.14 12.19
N ASN A 185 -9.02 2.08 13.49
CA ASN A 185 -9.77 2.72 14.58
C ASN A 185 -11.26 2.33 14.57
N MET A 186 -11.54 1.05 14.82
CA MET A 186 -12.91 0.52 14.78
C MET A 186 -13.56 0.52 16.16
N GLY A 187 -14.66 1.25 16.28
CA GLY A 187 -15.60 1.14 17.39
C GLY A 187 -16.53 -0.08 17.24
N GLY A 188 -17.59 -0.10 18.05
CA GLY A 188 -18.66 -1.09 17.94
C GLY A 188 -18.24 -2.57 18.08
N HIS A 189 -19.15 -3.45 17.70
CA HIS A 189 -18.88 -4.86 17.43
C HIS A 189 -18.59 -5.05 15.94
N ASN A 190 -17.54 -5.81 15.62
CA ASN A 190 -17.06 -6.00 14.25
C ASN A 190 -17.25 -7.46 13.85
N ASN A 191 -18.11 -7.72 12.87
CA ASN A 191 -18.43 -9.05 12.37
C ASN A 191 -18.09 -9.16 10.89
N LEU A 192 -16.97 -9.83 10.59
CA LEU A 192 -16.49 -10.11 9.24
C LEU A 192 -16.19 -11.61 9.11
N PRO A 193 -17.20 -12.47 8.90
CA PRO A 193 -17.05 -13.92 8.98
C PRO A 193 -16.37 -14.55 7.76
N ALA A 194 -16.32 -13.86 6.62
CA ALA A 194 -15.74 -14.35 5.38
C ALA A 194 -14.91 -13.25 4.69
N VAL A 195 -13.60 -13.26 4.94
CA VAL A 195 -12.61 -12.47 4.20
C VAL A 195 -11.67 -13.40 3.43
N GLN A 196 -11.62 -13.25 2.11
CA GLN A 196 -10.77 -14.08 1.24
C GLN A 196 -9.36 -13.53 1.06
N GLY A 197 -9.21 -12.20 1.12
CA GLY A 197 -7.89 -11.55 1.08
C GLY A 197 -7.23 -11.42 2.45
N ASP A 198 -6.25 -10.53 2.52
CA ASP A 198 -5.54 -10.22 3.75
C ASP A 198 -6.34 -9.23 4.62
N VAL A 199 -6.12 -9.22 5.94
CA VAL A 199 -6.75 -8.29 6.88
C VAL A 199 -5.70 -7.46 7.60
N TRP A 200 -5.78 -6.14 7.48
CA TRP A 200 -4.99 -5.19 8.27
C TRP A 200 -5.87 -4.58 9.36
N LEU A 201 -5.57 -4.92 10.61
CA LEU A 201 -6.17 -4.27 11.78
C LEU A 201 -5.18 -3.24 12.34
N VAL A 202 -5.60 -1.98 12.47
CA VAL A 202 -4.78 -0.86 12.95
C VAL A 202 -5.49 -0.10 14.06
N GLY A 203 -4.82 -0.02 15.21
CA GLY A 203 -5.30 0.68 16.39
C GLY A 203 -6.08 -0.22 17.34
N SER A 204 -6.69 0.38 18.36
CA SER A 204 -7.48 -0.34 19.35
C SER A 204 -8.90 -0.66 18.84
N LEU A 205 -9.50 -1.65 19.50
CA LEU A 205 -10.90 -2.06 19.31
C LEU A 205 -11.73 -1.79 20.57
N ARG A 206 -13.05 -1.74 20.42
CA ARG A 206 -13.99 -1.72 21.55
C ARG A 206 -13.80 -2.97 22.43
N ALA A 207 -13.78 -2.76 23.75
CA ALA A 207 -13.83 -3.81 24.76
C ALA A 207 -15.01 -4.77 24.55
N GLY A 208 -14.77 -6.06 24.79
CA GLY A 208 -15.64 -7.17 24.40
C GLY A 208 -14.90 -8.20 23.55
N GLU A 209 -15.63 -9.21 23.07
CA GLU A 209 -15.11 -10.23 22.17
C GLU A 209 -15.24 -9.78 20.71
N GLN A 210 -14.13 -9.89 19.96
CA GLN A 210 -14.05 -9.57 18.54
C GLN A 210 -13.36 -10.75 17.84
N THR A 211 -13.93 -11.23 16.73
CA THR A 211 -13.39 -12.37 15.98
C THR A 211 -13.17 -11.99 14.53
N PHE A 212 -11.95 -12.20 14.03
CA PHE A 212 -11.60 -11.98 12.62
C PHE A 212 -11.11 -13.29 12.01
N VAL A 213 -11.66 -13.63 10.84
CA VAL A 213 -11.32 -14.84 10.09
C VAL A 213 -10.95 -14.44 8.66
N ALA A 214 -9.79 -14.89 8.20
CA ALA A 214 -9.28 -14.61 6.86
C ALA A 214 -8.68 -15.86 6.20
N GLU A 215 -8.89 -16.01 4.89
CA GLU A 215 -8.14 -16.97 4.07
C GLU A 215 -6.72 -16.45 3.76
N GLY A 216 -6.54 -15.13 3.73
CA GLY A 216 -5.25 -14.44 3.64
C GLY A 216 -4.51 -14.29 4.99
N THR A 217 -3.45 -13.50 4.97
CA THR A 217 -2.65 -13.10 6.13
C THR A 217 -3.40 -12.06 6.97
N ILE A 218 -3.33 -12.18 8.29
CA ILE A 218 -3.81 -11.13 9.21
C ILE A 218 -2.63 -10.35 9.77
N PHE A 219 -2.59 -9.07 9.47
CA PHE A 219 -1.64 -8.09 9.98
C PHE A 219 -2.30 -7.28 11.09
N VAL A 220 -1.71 -7.27 12.28
CA VAL A 220 -2.22 -6.47 13.41
C VAL A 220 -1.17 -5.48 13.87
N TYR A 221 -1.54 -4.21 13.82
CA TYR A 221 -0.81 -3.09 14.39
C TYR A 221 -1.57 -2.60 15.63
N TRP A 222 -1.06 -2.91 16.83
CA TRP A 222 -1.76 -2.68 18.10
C TRP A 222 -1.00 -1.71 19.02
N PRO A 223 -1.65 -0.72 19.67
CA PRO A 223 -0.96 0.21 20.57
C PRO A 223 -0.41 -0.50 21.82
N GLU A 224 0.83 -0.20 22.21
CA GLU A 224 1.49 -0.84 23.36
C GLU A 224 0.75 -0.61 24.68
N GLU A 225 0.16 0.59 24.86
CA GLU A 225 -0.61 0.97 26.04
C GLU A 225 -2.08 0.47 26.00
N ALA A 226 -2.50 -0.25 24.94
CA ALA A 226 -3.90 -0.63 24.78
C ALA A 226 -4.18 -2.05 25.32
N PRO A 227 -5.10 -2.22 26.29
CA PRO A 227 -5.41 -3.51 26.88
C PRO A 227 -5.91 -4.55 25.87
N LEU A 228 -5.27 -5.72 25.83
CA LEU A 228 -5.54 -6.78 24.86
C LEU A 228 -5.44 -8.17 25.50
N ARG A 229 -6.40 -9.04 25.22
CA ARG A 229 -6.25 -10.50 25.36
C ARG A 229 -6.30 -11.11 23.97
N LEU A 230 -5.24 -11.80 23.56
CA LEU A 230 -5.07 -12.33 22.21
C LEU A 230 -5.22 -13.85 22.18
N PHE A 231 -6.00 -14.34 21.22
CA PHE A 231 -6.07 -15.74 20.81
C PHE A 231 -5.90 -15.82 19.29
N ALA A 232 -4.68 -16.10 18.82
CA ALA A 232 -4.36 -16.19 17.40
C ALA A 232 -4.12 -17.65 16.99
N THR A 233 -4.60 -18.05 15.81
CA THR A 233 -4.41 -19.39 15.24
C THR A 233 -4.13 -19.30 13.75
N ALA A 234 -2.96 -19.77 13.31
CA ALA A 234 -2.55 -19.84 11.91
C ALA A 234 -1.38 -20.82 11.71
N PRO A 235 -1.12 -21.28 10.47
CA PRO A 235 0.08 -22.06 10.16
C PRO A 235 1.40 -21.40 10.56
N GLN A 236 1.50 -20.07 10.43
CA GLN A 236 2.65 -19.28 10.89
C GLN A 236 2.17 -18.08 11.73
N ILE A 237 2.80 -17.86 12.88
CA ILE A 237 2.56 -16.67 13.71
C ILE A 237 3.89 -16.01 14.08
N ASP A 238 4.03 -14.75 13.70
CA ASP A 238 5.17 -13.89 14.02
C ASP A 238 4.69 -12.78 14.97
N ASN A 239 5.21 -12.81 16.20
CA ASN A 239 4.83 -11.88 17.26
C ASN A 239 5.93 -10.85 17.51
N LEU A 240 5.60 -9.56 17.35
CA LEU A 240 6.39 -8.41 17.77
C LEU A 240 5.57 -7.50 18.72
N LEU A 241 4.60 -8.05 19.45
CA LEU A 241 3.92 -7.39 20.55
C LEU A 241 4.56 -7.78 21.90
N PRO A 242 4.72 -6.82 22.84
CA PRO A 242 5.13 -7.13 24.21
C PRO A 242 3.97 -7.81 24.96
N LEU A 243 3.95 -9.15 24.96
CA LEU A 243 2.93 -9.94 25.66
C LEU A 243 3.47 -10.46 27.00
N ASP A 244 2.76 -10.20 28.09
CA ASP A 244 3.19 -10.57 29.46
C ASP A 244 3.26 -12.10 29.68
N TYR A 245 2.42 -12.85 28.97
CA TYR A 245 2.30 -14.31 29.06
C TYR A 245 2.11 -14.93 27.68
N GLU A 246 3.15 -14.84 26.83
CA GLU A 246 3.16 -15.57 25.55
C GLU A 246 3.20 -17.08 25.77
N ASN A 247 2.17 -17.78 25.27
CA ASN A 247 2.15 -19.23 25.15
C ASN A 247 1.88 -19.60 23.69
N LYS A 248 2.89 -20.22 23.06
CA LYS A 248 2.89 -20.63 21.65
C LYS A 248 2.89 -22.15 21.58
N ASN A 249 1.74 -22.75 21.30
CA ASN A 249 1.59 -24.20 21.15
C ASN A 249 1.44 -24.60 19.69
N GLU A 250 2.18 -25.60 19.25
CA GLU A 250 2.07 -26.16 17.91
C GLU A 250 1.11 -27.36 17.92
N ALA A 251 -0.12 -27.13 17.48
CA ALA A 251 -1.18 -28.12 17.39
C ALA A 251 -1.23 -28.71 15.96
N GLY A 252 -0.25 -29.54 15.63
CA GLY A 252 -0.13 -30.16 14.31
C GLY A 252 0.41 -29.19 13.26
N LYS A 253 -0.40 -28.80 12.27
CA LYS A 253 -0.01 -27.82 11.23
C LYS A 253 -0.42 -26.38 11.55
N GLN A 254 -0.86 -26.11 12.78
CA GLN A 254 -1.28 -24.78 13.21
C GLN A 254 -0.58 -24.40 14.51
N VAL A 255 -0.08 -23.17 14.52
CA VAL A 255 0.43 -22.50 15.71
C VAL A 255 -0.76 -21.81 16.39
N ILE A 256 -0.89 -22.01 17.70
CA ILE A 256 -1.82 -21.29 18.56
C ILE A 256 -0.98 -20.38 19.45
N LEU A 257 -1.19 -19.07 19.32
CA LEU A 257 -0.57 -18.06 20.16
C LEU A 257 -1.64 -17.48 21.09
N THR A 258 -1.38 -17.53 22.40
CA THR A 258 -2.19 -16.83 23.40
C THR A 258 -1.31 -15.91 24.22
N GLY A 259 -1.81 -14.72 24.55
CA GLY A 259 -1.15 -13.79 25.45
C GLY A 259 -2.04 -12.62 25.82
N HIS A 260 -1.52 -11.70 26.63
CA HIS A 260 -2.21 -10.46 26.98
C HIS A 260 -1.25 -9.29 27.17
N ILE A 261 -1.82 -8.10 27.08
CA ILE A 261 -1.25 -6.79 27.38
C ILE A 261 -2.19 -6.21 28.43
N GLU A 262 -1.73 -6.10 29.68
CA GLU A 262 -2.53 -5.74 30.86
C GLU A 262 -3.77 -6.65 31.13
N GLU A 263 -4.52 -6.39 32.21
CA GLU A 263 -5.80 -7.06 32.50
C GLU A 263 -6.93 -6.53 31.59
N GLY A 264 -6.77 -6.76 30.28
CA GLY A 264 -7.62 -6.17 29.26
C GLY A 264 -9.03 -6.74 29.16
N LYS A 265 -10.00 -5.83 28.91
CA LYS A 265 -11.40 -6.17 28.61
C LYS A 265 -11.66 -6.48 27.13
N THR A 266 -10.66 -6.33 26.27
CA THR A 266 -10.76 -6.59 24.83
C THR A 266 -10.20 -7.98 24.53
N SER A 267 -11.04 -8.88 24.03
CA SER A 267 -10.66 -10.26 23.68
C SER A 267 -10.68 -10.40 22.16
N LEU A 268 -9.49 -10.54 21.57
CA LEU A 268 -9.28 -10.59 20.13
C LEU A 268 -8.97 -12.03 19.70
N THR A 269 -9.89 -12.62 18.94
CA THR A 269 -9.70 -13.94 18.32
C THR A 269 -9.36 -13.77 16.84
N LEU A 270 -8.20 -14.29 16.42
CA LEU A 270 -7.71 -14.21 15.03
C LEU A 270 -7.54 -15.60 14.46
N LYS A 271 -8.08 -15.84 13.27
CA LYS A 271 -7.91 -17.10 12.53
C LYS A 271 -7.50 -16.83 11.09
N SER A 272 -6.29 -17.22 10.72
CA SER A 272 -5.80 -17.12 9.34
C SER A 272 -5.52 -18.52 8.78
N ALA A 273 -5.82 -18.73 7.50
CA ALA A 273 -5.40 -19.93 6.78
C ALA A 273 -3.91 -19.91 6.35
N GLN A 274 -3.20 -18.79 6.54
CA GLN A 274 -1.81 -18.59 6.13
C GLN A 274 -0.91 -18.15 7.29
N ARG A 275 -0.97 -16.86 7.63
CA ARG A 275 -0.03 -16.20 8.55
C ARG A 275 -0.75 -15.17 9.41
N ILE A 276 -0.32 -15.03 10.65
CA ILE A 276 -0.66 -13.88 11.50
C ILE A 276 0.63 -13.17 11.86
N ALA A 277 0.70 -11.87 11.61
CA ALA A 277 1.85 -11.05 11.95
C ALA A 277 1.40 -9.87 12.82
N LEU A 278 2.02 -9.75 13.98
CA LEU A 278 1.60 -8.85 15.05
C LEU A 278 2.73 -7.86 15.33
N LYS A 279 2.43 -6.56 15.42
CA LYS A 279 3.42 -5.51 15.60
C LYS A 279 2.87 -4.40 16.49
N ALA A 280 3.71 -3.90 17.39
CA ALA A 280 3.39 -2.74 18.20
C ALA A 280 3.26 -1.47 17.34
N LEU A 281 2.25 -0.64 17.63
CA LEU A 281 2.15 0.72 17.09
C LEU A 281 3.02 1.67 17.93
N GLY A 282 4.15 2.06 17.35
CA GLY A 282 4.91 3.22 17.81
C GLY A 282 4.28 4.55 17.36
N LEU A 283 5.05 5.63 17.50
CA LEU A 283 4.62 7.00 17.15
C LEU A 283 4.51 7.29 15.64
N GLU A 284 5.04 6.41 14.78
CA GLU A 284 4.98 6.57 13.32
C GLU A 284 3.80 5.79 12.72
N ALA A 285 3.18 6.36 11.68
CA ALA A 285 2.10 5.68 10.96
C ALA A 285 2.65 4.45 10.23
N PRO A 286 1.99 3.27 10.33
CA PRO A 286 2.47 2.07 9.66
C PRO A 286 2.47 2.23 8.14
N GLN A 287 3.55 1.87 7.46
CA GLN A 287 3.57 1.83 6.00
C GLN A 287 3.00 0.50 5.56
N PHE A 288 1.87 0.54 4.85
CA PHE A 288 1.13 -0.66 4.47
C PHE A 288 1.90 -1.47 3.40
N SER A 289 2.78 -2.37 3.85
CA SER A 289 3.52 -3.30 3.01
C SER A 289 3.72 -4.64 3.71
N PRO A 290 3.52 -5.78 3.02
CA PRO A 290 3.91 -7.10 3.54
C PRO A 290 5.38 -7.19 3.98
N ASN A 291 6.24 -6.34 3.41
CA ASN A 291 7.66 -6.26 3.75
C ASN A 291 7.93 -5.72 5.17
N GLU A 292 7.01 -4.94 5.77
CA GLU A 292 7.16 -4.47 7.16
C GLU A 292 7.12 -5.59 8.21
N PHE A 293 6.57 -6.74 7.83
CA PHE A 293 6.42 -7.91 8.69
C PHE A 293 7.45 -9.01 8.38
N VAL A 294 8.46 -8.72 7.56
CA VAL A 294 9.66 -9.55 7.57
C VAL A 294 10.31 -9.34 8.93
N VAL A 295 10.18 -10.32 9.83
CA VAL A 295 11.04 -10.39 11.01
C VAL A 295 12.46 -10.27 10.48
N PRO A 296 13.27 -9.30 10.92
CA PRO A 296 14.68 -9.28 10.56
C PRO A 296 15.25 -10.62 10.99
N GLN A 297 15.61 -11.46 10.01
CA GLN A 297 16.72 -12.37 10.23
C GLN A 297 17.85 -11.44 10.69
N GLU A 298 18.31 -11.58 11.94
CA GLU A 298 19.46 -10.81 12.39
C GLU A 298 20.52 -10.97 11.30
N PRO A 299 21.03 -9.86 10.72
CA PRO A 299 22.02 -9.98 9.69
C PRO A 299 23.22 -10.67 10.33
N ALA A 300 23.47 -11.92 9.95
CA ALA A 300 24.65 -12.70 10.29
C ALA A 300 25.92 -12.11 9.62
N GLY A 301 25.96 -10.79 9.49
CA GLY A 301 26.89 -9.97 8.73
C GLY A 301 27.41 -8.78 9.52
N GLU A 302 26.80 -8.35 10.64
CA GLU A 302 27.43 -7.33 11.50
C GLU A 302 28.62 -7.90 12.27
N LEU A 303 28.50 -9.13 12.82
CA LEU A 303 29.66 -9.82 13.39
C LEU A 303 30.69 -10.18 12.30
N GLU A 304 30.27 -10.65 11.12
CA GLU A 304 31.22 -10.95 10.04
C GLU A 304 31.91 -9.68 9.53
N GLN A 305 31.22 -8.56 9.33
CA GLN A 305 31.88 -7.30 8.95
C GLN A 305 32.80 -6.77 10.05
N GLN A 306 32.42 -6.85 11.33
CA GLN A 306 33.32 -6.45 12.42
C GLN A 306 34.54 -7.36 12.52
N VAL A 307 34.39 -8.69 12.35
CA VAL A 307 35.51 -9.64 12.31
C VAL A 307 36.37 -9.42 11.06
N GLN A 308 35.78 -9.25 9.88
CA GLN A 308 36.53 -8.99 8.63
C GLN A 308 37.29 -7.67 8.71
N THR A 309 36.68 -6.62 9.28
CA THR A 309 37.31 -5.31 9.48
C THR A 309 38.41 -5.39 10.54
N ALA A 310 38.19 -6.12 11.64
CA ALA A 310 39.22 -6.34 12.66
C ALA A 310 40.39 -7.18 12.12
N VAL A 311 40.12 -8.22 11.32
CA VAL A 311 41.16 -9.03 10.65
C VAL A 311 41.94 -8.18 9.64
N HIS A 312 41.28 -7.34 8.85
CA HIS A 312 41.96 -6.40 7.96
C HIS A 312 42.75 -5.32 8.72
N ALA A 313 42.27 -4.86 9.88
CA ALA A 313 43.00 -3.92 10.73
C ALA A 313 44.25 -4.56 11.36
N VAL A 314 44.14 -5.80 11.86
CA VAL A 314 45.28 -6.57 12.40
C VAL A 314 46.29 -6.92 11.30
N LEU A 315 45.83 -7.26 10.08
CA LEU A 315 46.71 -7.45 8.92
C LEU A 315 47.37 -6.15 8.45
N ALA A 316 46.69 -5.00 8.60
CA ALA A 316 47.29 -3.69 8.33
C ALA A 316 48.33 -3.31 9.40
N GLU A 317 48.08 -3.60 10.67
CA GLU A 317 49.07 -3.42 11.74
C GLU A 317 50.28 -4.33 11.54
N SER A 318 50.10 -5.62 11.20
CA SER A 318 51.24 -6.51 10.88
C SER A 318 52.03 -6.03 9.66
N ALA A 319 51.37 -5.51 8.61
CA ALA A 319 52.06 -4.92 7.46
C ALA A 319 52.79 -3.60 7.77
N THR A 320 52.39 -2.87 8.83
CA THR A 320 53.17 -1.74 9.35
C THR A 320 54.34 -2.17 10.23
N LEU A 321 54.22 -3.29 10.94
CA LEU A 321 55.32 -3.91 11.69
C LEU A 321 56.40 -4.47 10.74
N GLU A 322 56.05 -5.20 9.68
CA GLU A 322 57.02 -5.65 8.66
C GLU A 322 57.76 -4.47 8.02
N ARG A 323 57.06 -3.37 7.70
CA ARG A 323 57.69 -2.13 7.19
C ARG A 323 58.54 -1.39 8.23
N LEU A 324 58.26 -1.56 9.52
CA LEU A 324 59.13 -1.05 10.59
C LEU A 324 60.36 -1.94 10.76
N GLU A 325 60.24 -3.26 10.60
CA GLU A 325 61.36 -4.19 10.59
C GLU A 325 62.27 -3.97 9.36
N GLU A 326 61.74 -3.85 8.14
CA GLU A 326 62.56 -3.51 6.95
C GLU A 326 63.31 -2.17 7.14
N ARG A 327 62.65 -1.16 7.73
CA ARG A 327 63.28 0.14 8.02
C ARG A 327 64.32 0.05 9.15
N LEU A 328 64.09 -0.78 10.17
CA LEU A 328 65.06 -1.05 11.23
C LEU A 328 66.26 -1.84 10.70
N VAL A 329 66.06 -2.88 9.90
CA VAL A 329 67.12 -3.65 9.23
C VAL A 329 67.93 -2.73 8.30
N THR A 330 67.27 -1.87 7.52
CA THR A 330 67.95 -0.90 6.65
C THR A 330 68.74 0.13 7.48
N ALA A 331 68.17 0.66 8.55
CA ALA A 331 68.84 1.63 9.42
C ALA A 331 70.01 1.01 10.22
N VAL A 332 69.88 -0.23 10.70
CA VAL A 332 70.94 -0.98 11.37
C VAL A 332 72.04 -1.37 10.39
N THR A 333 71.70 -1.76 9.15
CA THR A 333 72.70 -2.05 8.11
C THR A 333 73.49 -0.79 7.74
N ALA A 334 72.82 0.37 7.61
CA ALA A 334 73.47 1.66 7.39
C ALA A 334 74.37 2.08 8.58
N ALA A 335 73.91 1.87 9.81
CA ALA A 335 74.71 2.13 11.02
C ALA A 335 75.92 1.18 11.16
N LEU A 336 75.81 -0.06 10.70
CA LEU A 336 76.92 -1.02 10.67
C LEU A 336 77.97 -0.66 9.62
N THR A 337 77.60 -0.04 8.50
CA THR A 337 78.56 0.41 7.47
C THR A 337 79.45 1.59 7.90
N ASP A 338 79.09 2.33 8.96
CA ASP A 338 79.92 3.41 9.51
C ASP A 338 80.94 2.94 10.58
N ILE A 339 80.96 1.65 10.95
CA ILE A 339 81.94 1.10 11.91
C ILE A 339 83.24 0.72 11.19
N LYS A 340 84.27 1.55 11.38
CA LYS A 340 85.60 1.39 10.76
C LYS A 340 86.67 1.02 11.81
N ILE A 341 87.25 -0.18 11.72
CA ILE A 341 88.44 -0.68 12.47
C ILE A 341 89.00 -1.96 11.76
N PRO A 342 90.30 -2.32 11.86
CA PRO A 342 91.06 -2.80 10.68
C PRO A 342 91.39 -4.31 10.56
N GLU A 343 91.99 -4.66 9.42
CA GLU A 343 92.65 -5.92 8.98
C GLU A 343 93.58 -6.59 10.03
N PRO A 344 93.78 -7.95 10.02
CA PRO A 344 94.66 -8.60 9.02
C PRO A 344 94.40 -10.08 8.57
N GLU A 345 94.98 -10.36 7.38
CA GLU A 345 95.64 -11.59 6.86
C GLU A 345 94.94 -12.96 6.58
N SER A 346 95.05 -13.33 5.28
CA SER A 346 95.38 -14.65 4.67
C SER A 346 94.44 -15.87 4.76
N THR A 347 93.67 -16.06 3.68
CA THR A 347 93.71 -17.16 2.65
C THR A 347 94.38 -18.52 2.96
N PRO A 348 94.10 -19.60 2.20
CA PRO A 348 93.27 -19.77 0.99
C PRO A 348 92.05 -20.72 1.26
N THR A 349 91.31 -21.36 0.33
CA THR A 349 91.48 -21.67 -1.11
C THR A 349 90.10 -21.90 -1.78
N ALA A 350 90.00 -21.74 -3.11
CA ALA A 350 88.88 -22.21 -3.96
C ALA A 350 89.39 -23.18 -5.05
N PRO A 351 88.52 -23.89 -5.79
CA PRO A 351 88.11 -23.29 -7.06
C PRO A 351 86.66 -23.54 -7.51
N ASP A 352 86.19 -22.56 -8.28
CA ASP A 352 85.02 -22.50 -9.19
C ASP A 352 85.42 -23.17 -10.55
N PRO A 353 84.75 -23.05 -11.74
CA PRO A 353 83.59 -22.22 -12.10
C PRO A 353 82.53 -22.78 -13.10
N ALA A 354 81.52 -21.91 -13.35
CA ALA A 354 80.73 -21.69 -14.59
C ALA A 354 79.20 -21.81 -14.38
N ALA A 355 78.42 -20.71 -14.29
CA ALA A 355 77.92 -19.85 -15.39
C ALA A 355 76.65 -20.40 -16.09
N ALA A 356 75.60 -19.63 -16.48
CA ALA A 356 75.25 -18.22 -16.22
C ALA A 356 73.77 -17.91 -16.60
N VAL A 357 73.12 -16.99 -15.85
CA VAL A 357 72.25 -15.87 -16.29
C VAL A 357 70.94 -16.06 -17.13
N SER A 358 69.90 -15.30 -16.73
CA SER A 358 68.76 -14.71 -17.50
C SER A 358 67.38 -15.39 -17.72
N LYS A 359 66.34 -14.58 -17.45
CA LYS A 359 65.01 -14.42 -18.13
C LYS A 359 65.03 -13.03 -18.83
N PRO A 360 64.06 -12.56 -19.66
CA PRO A 360 62.73 -13.09 -20.08
C PRO A 360 62.55 -13.06 -21.65
N PRO A 361 61.45 -12.52 -22.25
CA PRO A 361 60.21 -13.16 -22.77
C PRO A 361 60.13 -13.09 -24.34
N PRO A 362 58.96 -12.89 -25.00
CA PRO A 362 57.71 -13.66 -25.08
C PRO A 362 57.47 -14.28 -26.50
N GLU A 363 56.47 -15.16 -26.65
CA GLU A 363 55.80 -15.36 -27.96
C GLU A 363 54.27 -15.25 -27.82
N LEU A 364 53.69 -14.32 -28.56
CA LEU A 364 52.27 -14.28 -28.92
C LEU A 364 52.03 -15.27 -30.07
N TYR A 365 50.87 -15.91 -30.13
CA TYR A 365 50.02 -15.98 -31.33
C TYR A 365 48.70 -16.72 -31.02
N ILE A 366 47.60 -15.94 -31.00
CA ILE A 366 46.35 -16.11 -31.79
C ILE A 366 45.64 -17.49 -31.79
N VAL A 367 44.31 -17.62 -31.60
CA VAL A 367 43.19 -16.69 -31.23
C VAL A 367 42.03 -17.56 -30.72
N GLU A 368 41.23 -17.07 -29.77
CA GLU A 368 39.81 -17.44 -29.67
C GLU A 368 38.94 -16.20 -29.97
N SER A 369 37.89 -16.38 -30.76
CA SER A 369 37.22 -15.33 -31.56
C SER A 369 36.41 -14.27 -30.81
N THR A 370 36.53 -14.21 -29.48
CA THR A 370 35.72 -13.30 -28.63
C THR A 370 36.43 -11.98 -28.34
N GLU A 371 37.74 -11.99 -28.15
CA GLU A 371 38.51 -10.81 -27.71
C GLU A 371 38.71 -9.77 -28.83
N SER A 372 38.85 -10.22 -30.08
CA SER A 372 38.97 -9.34 -31.26
C SER A 372 37.73 -8.46 -31.47
N ARG A 373 36.54 -8.99 -31.17
CA ARG A 373 35.27 -8.24 -31.25
C ARG A 373 35.21 -7.12 -30.20
N THR A 374 35.66 -7.39 -28.98
CA THR A 374 35.75 -6.37 -27.91
C THR A 374 36.79 -5.30 -28.24
N HIS A 375 37.91 -5.69 -28.88
CA HIS A 375 38.96 -4.76 -29.26
C HIS A 375 38.54 -3.77 -30.36
N ILE A 376 37.81 -4.24 -31.39
CA ILE A 376 37.28 -3.34 -32.45
C ILE A 376 36.27 -2.35 -31.88
N LEU A 377 35.42 -2.78 -30.95
CA LEU A 377 34.46 -1.88 -30.27
C LEU A 377 35.16 -0.85 -29.37
N ALA A 378 36.30 -1.20 -28.75
CA ALA A 378 37.11 -0.25 -28.00
C ALA A 378 37.75 0.81 -28.92
N LEU A 379 38.29 0.40 -30.07
CA LEU A 379 38.87 1.33 -31.06
C LEU A 379 37.84 2.31 -31.66
N LEU A 380 36.57 1.88 -31.81
CA LEU A 380 35.48 2.75 -32.21
C LEU A 380 35.09 3.74 -31.09
N ARG A 381 35.02 3.27 -29.83
CA ARG A 381 34.74 4.12 -28.65
C ARG A 381 35.80 5.20 -28.46
N ASP A 382 37.07 4.84 -28.67
CA ASP A 382 38.21 5.73 -28.49
C ASP A 382 38.48 6.59 -29.75
N GLY A 383 37.63 6.50 -30.78
CA GLY A 383 37.60 7.38 -31.95
C GLY A 383 38.69 7.14 -32.99
N LEU A 384 39.42 6.02 -32.90
CA LEU A 384 40.58 5.70 -33.75
C LEU A 384 40.18 5.12 -35.11
N ILE A 385 38.95 4.65 -35.27
CA ILE A 385 38.37 4.13 -36.52
C ILE A 385 36.98 4.73 -36.76
N SER A 386 36.59 4.85 -38.04
CA SER A 386 35.23 5.28 -38.40
C SER A 386 34.22 4.12 -38.34
N ILE A 387 32.93 4.45 -38.19
CA ILE A 387 31.82 3.48 -38.13
C ILE A 387 31.87 2.50 -39.33
N ALA A 388 32.04 3.02 -40.55
CA ALA A 388 32.12 2.21 -41.76
C ALA A 388 33.34 1.26 -41.83
N GLN A 389 34.42 1.58 -41.10
CA GLN A 389 35.60 0.69 -40.98
C GLN A 389 35.39 -0.37 -39.88
N ALA A 390 34.68 -0.03 -38.80
CA ALA A 390 34.32 -0.97 -37.75
C ALA A 390 33.38 -2.07 -38.28
N ASP A 391 32.37 -1.72 -39.08
CA ASP A 391 31.45 -2.69 -39.69
C ASP A 391 32.18 -3.70 -40.59
N LEU A 392 33.06 -3.24 -41.48
CA LEU A 392 33.88 -4.10 -42.35
C LEU A 392 34.77 -5.09 -41.57
N LEU A 393 35.33 -4.66 -40.44
CA LEU A 393 36.18 -5.52 -39.59
C LEU A 393 35.36 -6.52 -38.75
N LEU A 394 34.14 -6.16 -38.36
CA LEU A 394 33.22 -7.05 -37.66
C LEU A 394 32.60 -8.09 -38.61
N GLU A 395 32.35 -7.72 -39.87
CA GLU A 395 31.85 -8.61 -40.91
C GLU A 395 32.91 -9.66 -41.31
N ALA A 396 34.18 -9.24 -41.46
CA ALA A 396 35.32 -10.14 -41.71
C ALA A 396 35.71 -11.06 -40.52
N LEU A 397 35.14 -10.83 -39.33
CA LEU A 397 35.25 -11.72 -38.16
C LEU A 397 34.05 -12.69 -38.01
N ALA A 398 33.01 -12.50 -38.82
CA ALA A 398 31.80 -13.33 -38.83
C ALA A 398 31.77 -14.35 -39.98
N SER A 399 32.71 -14.25 -40.92
CA SER A 399 32.97 -15.20 -42.02
C SER A 399 34.11 -16.16 -41.70
#